data_AF-A0A835YPC7-F1
#
_entry.id   AF-A0A835YPC7-F1
#
_cell.length_a   1.000
_cell.length_b   1.000
_cell.length_c   1.000
_cell.angle_alpha   90.00
_cell.angle_beta   90.00
_cell.angle_gamma   90.00
#
_symmetry.space_group_name_H-M   'P 1'
#
loop_
_entity.id
_entity.type
_entity.pdbx_description
1 polymer ?
#
loop_
_entity_poly.entity_id
_entity_poly.type
_entity_poly.pdbx_seq_one_letter_code
_entity_poly.pdbx_strand_id
1 'polypeptide(L)' 'QHILAYGEGNERRLTGRHETASMASFSYGVANRGASVRIGRQVEEEGCGYFEDRRPASNMDPYVVTGMIVRTTLLD' A
#
# COMPACT_ATOMS: atom_id res chain seq x y z
N GLN A 1 6.89 -9.72 -2.82
CA GLN A 1 8.14 -9.41 -2.08
C GLN A 1 7.93 -8.32 -1.03
N HIS A 2 7.32 -7.17 -1.35
CA HIS A 2 7.07 -6.07 -0.40
C HIS A 2 6.44 -6.47 0.94
N ILE A 3 5.37 -7.28 0.90
CA ILE A 3 4.61 -7.68 2.09
C ILE A 3 5.50 -8.28 3.20
N LEU A 4 6.56 -9.01 2.83
CA LEU A 4 7.48 -9.62 3.81
C LEU A 4 8.30 -8.60 4.58
N ALA A 5 8.50 -7.40 4.01
CA ALA A 5 9.25 -6.30 4.62
C ALA A 5 8.35 -5.23 5.24
N TYR A 6 7.02 -5.38 5.15
CA TYR A 6 6.04 -4.35 5.50
C TYR A 6 5.60 -4.41 6.98
N GLY A 7 6.49 -4.91 7.85
CA GLY A 7 6.26 -5.09 9.29
C GLY A 7 5.80 -6.50 9.66
N GLU A 8 6.30 -6.99 10.79
CA GLU A 8 5.95 -8.30 11.33
C GLU A 8 4.51 -8.31 11.87
N GLY A 9 3.78 -9.42 11.70
CA GLY A 9 2.45 -9.59 12.24
C GLY A 9 1.33 -8.96 11.40
N ASN A 10 1.66 -8.48 10.20
CA ASN A 10 0.75 -7.77 9.32
C ASN A 10 -0.41 -8.66 8.81
N GLU A 11 -0.26 -9.99 8.85
CA GLU A 11 -1.31 -10.97 8.55
C GLU A 11 -2.54 -10.84 9.45
N ARG A 12 -2.37 -10.35 10.68
CA ARG A 12 -3.48 -10.09 11.61
C ARG A 12 -4.27 -8.85 11.24
N ARG A 13 -3.66 -7.93 10.49
CA ARG A 13 -4.26 -6.65 10.07
C ARG A 13 -4.84 -6.72 8.67
N LEU A 14 -4.08 -7.22 7.70
CA LEU A 14 -4.43 -7.29 6.27
C LEU A 14 -5.40 -8.43 5.96
N THR A 15 -6.62 -8.30 6.46
CA THR A 15 -7.66 -9.34 6.41
C THR A 15 -8.73 -9.09 5.35
N GLY A 16 -8.69 -7.94 4.67
CA GLY A 16 -9.78 -7.49 3.79
C GLY A 16 -10.95 -6.82 4.54
N ARG A 17 -10.88 -6.72 5.87
CA ARG A 17 -11.85 -6.06 6.73
C ARG A 17 -11.26 -4.78 7.32
N HIS A 18 -12.10 -3.93 7.90
CA HIS A 18 -11.68 -2.73 8.65
C HIS A 18 -10.79 -1.77 7.82
N GLU A 19 -11.25 -1.42 6.61
CA GLU A 19 -10.50 -0.53 5.70
C GLU A 19 -9.08 -1.04 5.35
N THR A 20 -8.91 -2.35 5.25
CA THR A 20 -7.68 -3.00 4.76
C THR A 20 -7.97 -3.96 3.62
N ALA A 21 -6.95 -4.26 2.81
CA ALA A 21 -7.00 -5.31 1.80
C ALA A 21 -6.52 -6.66 2.38
N SER A 22 -6.87 -7.76 1.72
CA SER A 22 -6.31 -9.09 2.03
C SER A 22 -4.82 -9.14 1.71
N MET A 23 -4.02 -9.75 2.59
CA MET A 23 -2.59 -9.95 2.39
C MET A 23 -2.27 -10.83 1.17
N ALA A 24 -3.20 -11.69 0.77
CA ALA A 24 -3.01 -12.68 -0.31
C ALA A 24 -3.23 -12.11 -1.72
N SER A 25 -3.91 -10.97 -1.84
CA SER A 25 -4.29 -10.40 -3.14
C SER A 25 -3.90 -8.92 -3.22
N PHE A 26 -3.33 -8.52 -4.34
CA PHE A 26 -3.08 -7.11 -4.61
C PHE A 26 -4.28 -6.47 -5.32
N SER A 27 -4.68 -5.28 -4.87
CA SER A 27 -5.71 -4.48 -5.54
C SER A 27 -5.38 -2.98 -5.45
N TYR A 28 -5.86 -2.22 -6.42
CA TYR A 28 -5.86 -0.76 -6.35
C TYR A 28 -7.25 -0.21 -6.71
N GLY A 29 -7.55 1.01 -6.28
CA GLY A 29 -8.79 1.66 -6.66
C GLY A 29 -8.86 3.14 -6.29
N VAL A 30 -9.73 3.86 -6.99
CA VAL A 30 -9.97 5.28 -6.74
C VAL A 30 -10.96 5.45 -5.59
N ALA A 31 -10.59 6.28 -4.62
CA ALA A 31 -11.32 6.49 -3.37
C ALA A 31 -11.62 5.19 -2.58
N ASN A 32 -10.94 4.08 -2.89
CA ASN A 32 -11.21 2.78 -2.30
C ASN A 32 -10.27 2.51 -1.10
N ARG A 33 -10.79 2.65 0.11
CA ARG A 33 -10.08 2.29 1.36
C ARG A 33 -10.04 0.78 1.63
N GLY A 34 -10.68 -0.06 0.82
CA GLY A 34 -10.51 -1.52 0.91
C GLY A 34 -9.36 -2.03 0.04
N ALA A 35 -8.77 -1.19 -0.81
CA ALA A 35 -7.72 -1.58 -1.74
C ALA A 35 -6.33 -1.59 -1.07
N SER A 36 -5.41 -2.36 -1.66
CA SER A 36 -4.00 -2.38 -1.23
C SER A 36 -3.32 -1.03 -1.49
N VAL A 37 -3.57 -0.44 -2.66
CA VAL A 37 -3.14 0.90 -3.04
C VAL A 37 -4.37 1.77 -3.34
N ARG A 38 -4.39 2.99 -2.83
CA ARG A 38 -5.48 3.94 -3.08
C ARG A 38 -5.00 5.11 -3.90
N ILE A 39 -5.82 5.53 -4.86
CA ILE A 39 -5.66 6.81 -5.56
C ILE A 39 -6.77 7.75 -5.05
N GLY A 40 -6.43 8.97 -4.68
CA GLY A 40 -7.41 9.97 -4.25
C GLY A 40 -8.35 10.35 -5.40
N ARG A 41 -9.62 10.66 -5.12
CA ARG A 41 -10.57 11.11 -6.17
C ARG A 41 -10.08 12.38 -6.86
N GLN A 42 -9.52 13.32 -6.09
CA GLN A 42 -8.89 14.52 -6.63
C GLN A 42 -7.68 14.20 -7.53
N VAL A 43 -6.86 13.22 -7.16
CA VAL A 43 -5.70 12.79 -7.98
C VAL A 43 -6.15 12.20 -9.31
N GLU A 44 -7.23 11.40 -9.31
CA GLU A 44 -7.84 10.91 -10.55
C GLU A 44 -8.38 12.08 -11.41
N GLU A 45 -9.11 13.01 -10.79
CA GLU A 45 -9.74 14.15 -11.47
C GLU A 45 -8.71 15.12 -12.07
N GLU A 46 -7.63 15.41 -11.35
CA GLU A 46 -6.56 16.32 -11.80
C GLU A 46 -5.56 15.65 -12.75
N GLY A 47 -5.57 14.32 -12.84
CA GLY A 47 -4.62 13.55 -13.65
C GLY A 47 -3.17 13.61 -13.16
N CYS A 48 -2.92 14.17 -11.97
CA CYS A 48 -1.61 14.24 -11.33
C CYS A 48 -1.74 14.19 -9.80
N GLY A 49 -0.64 13.83 -9.11
CA GLY A 49 -0.61 13.75 -7.65
C GLY A 49 0.13 12.52 -7.15
N TYR A 50 -0.48 11.79 -6.22
CA TYR A 50 0.14 10.66 -5.52
C TYR A 50 -0.81 9.46 -5.37
N PHE A 51 -0.23 8.29 -5.14
CA PHE A 51 -0.94 7.11 -4.65
C PHE A 51 -0.55 6.81 -3.20
N GLU A 52 -1.41 6.09 -2.48
CA GLU A 52 -1.25 5.71 -1.09
C GLU A 52 -1.08 4.18 -1.01
N ASP A 53 0.11 3.68 -0.66
CA ASP A 53 0.32 2.27 -0.34
C ASP A 53 -0.11 2.00 1.11
N ARG A 54 -1.20 1.25 1.27
CA ARG A 54 -1.88 1.03 2.57
C ARG A 54 -1.50 -0.30 3.22
N ARG A 55 -0.60 -1.04 2.57
CA ARG A 55 -0.12 -2.35 3.00
C ARG A 55 0.92 -2.30 4.13
N PRO A 56 1.73 -1.24 4.34
CA PRO A 56 2.66 -1.23 5.47
C PRO A 56 1.96 -1.23 6.82
N ALA A 57 2.46 -2.01 7.79
CA ALA A 57 1.99 -2.02 9.17
C ALA A 57 2.55 -0.84 9.98
N SER A 58 1.98 -0.59 11.16
CA SER A 58 2.44 0.49 12.06
C SER A 58 3.86 0.29 12.59
N ASN A 59 4.37 -0.95 12.60
CA ASN A 59 5.71 -1.32 13.01
C ASN A 59 6.69 -1.50 11.82
N MET A 60 6.34 -1.02 10.62
CA MET A 60 7.24 -1.06 9.47
C MET A 60 8.54 -0.29 9.76
N ASP A 61 9.67 -0.74 9.17
CA ASP A 61 10.88 0.06 9.10
C ASP A 61 10.73 1.09 7.94
N PRO A 62 10.74 2.40 8.23
CA PRO A 62 10.56 3.44 7.21
C PRO A 62 11.68 3.45 6.17
N TYR A 63 12.92 3.12 6.54
CA TYR A 63 14.03 3.11 5.60
C TYR A 63 13.89 1.97 4.59
N VAL A 64 13.48 0.79 5.08
CA VAL A 64 13.28 -0.38 4.22
C VAL A 64 12.11 -0.15 3.27
N VAL A 65 10.93 0.22 3.78
CA VAL A 65 9.73 0.36 2.94
C VAL A 65 9.87 1.47 1.91
N THR A 66 10.38 2.64 2.29
CA THR A 66 10.55 3.75 1.33
C THR A 66 11.58 3.41 0.25
N GLY A 67 12.70 2.79 0.62
CA GLY A 67 13.70 2.30 -0.33
C GLY A 67 13.13 1.26 -1.29
N MET A 68 12.31 0.32 -0.80
CA MET A 68 11.67 -0.69 -1.64
C MET A 68 10.64 -0.10 -2.61
N ILE A 69 9.85 0.88 -2.17
CA ILE A 69 8.90 1.58 -3.05
C ILE A 69 9.66 2.26 -4.17
N VAL A 70 10.66 3.09 -3.85
CA VAL A 70 11.48 3.80 -4.85
C VAL A 70 12.14 2.83 -5.82
N ARG A 71 12.73 1.75 -5.30
CA ARG A 71 13.40 0.74 -6.12
C ARG A 71 12.44 0.14 -7.15
N THR A 72 11.27 -0.30 -6.71
CA THR A 72 10.31 -1.01 -7.58
C THR A 72 9.57 -0.08 -8.53
N THR A 73 9.49 1.22 -8.25
CA THR A 73 8.77 2.17 -9.11
C THR A 73 9.68 2.97 -10.04
N LEU A 74 10.96 3.14 -9.71
CA LEU A 74 11.87 4.02 -10.45
C LEU A 74 13.15 3.33 -10.96
N LEU A 75 13.56 2.19 -10.39
CA LEU A 75 14.88 1.60 -10.66
C LEU A 75 14.81 0.21 -11.31
N ASP A 76 13.86 -0.63 -10.89
CA ASP A 76 13.61 -1.98 -11.41
C ASP A 76 12.38 -1.99 -12.34
#